data_AF-K3WLW1-F1
#
_entry.id   AF-K3WLW1-F1
#
_cell.length_a   1.000
_cell.length_b   1.000
_cell.length_c   1.000
_cell.angle_alpha   90.00
_cell.angle_beta   90.00
_cell.angle_gamma   90.00
#
_symmetry.space_group_name_H-M   'P 1'
#
loop_
_entity.id
_entity.type
_entity.pdbx_description
1 polymer ?
#
loop_
_entity_poly.entity_id
_entity_poly.type
_entity_poly.pdbx_seq_one_letter_code
_entity_poly.pdbx_strand_id
1 'polypeptide(L)'
;MAKKLKYYLSDECPWKVIKTTSNGVISEMATNDTPYPLFKFEMFISGVSMEKFIDFLDRKDMKYRSLWDLNVANFRVVESFAEEKNVFVCHNMQKSFLGGLVAALSSIQMYL
;
A
#
# COMPACT_ATOMS: atom_id res chain seq x y z
N MET A 1 -3.24 13.39 19.36
CA MET A 1 -1.97 13.81 18.73
C MET A 1 -1.88 13.09 17.39
N ALA A 2 -1.64 13.78 16.28
CA ALA A 2 -1.55 13.09 14.98
C ALA A 2 -0.33 12.17 14.96
N LYS A 3 -0.56 10.85 14.97
CA LYS A 3 0.49 9.84 14.86
C LYS A 3 1.12 9.95 13.47
N LYS A 4 2.43 10.19 13.42
CA LYS A 4 3.21 10.24 12.17
C LYS A 4 3.57 8.82 11.73
N LEU A 5 3.93 8.64 10.45
CA LEU A 5 4.41 7.35 9.91
C LEU A 5 5.49 6.70 10.78
N LYS A 6 6.41 7.50 11.34
CA LYS A 6 7.46 7.03 12.27
C LYS A 6 6.92 6.27 13.49
N TYR A 7 5.77 6.66 14.04
CA TYR A 7 5.15 5.95 15.17
C TYR A 7 4.66 4.57 14.74
N TYR A 8 4.00 4.46 13.59
CA TYR A 8 3.51 3.17 13.09
C TYR A 8 4.64 2.20 12.72
N LEU A 9 5.83 2.71 12.44
CA LEU A 9 7.04 1.95 12.15
C LEU A 9 7.91 1.67 13.40
N SER A 10 7.57 2.19 14.58
CA SER A 10 8.33 1.94 15.80
C SER A 10 7.81 0.75 16.61
N ASP A 11 8.62 0.29 17.55
CA ASP A 11 8.27 -0.79 18.49
C ASP A 11 7.22 -0.36 19.54
N GLU A 12 6.91 0.94 19.62
CA GLU A 12 5.90 1.49 20.54
C GLU A 12 4.46 1.25 20.04
N CYS A 13 4.31 0.95 18.75
CA CYS A 13 3.00 0.69 18.17
C CYS A 13 2.56 -0.74 18.52
N PRO A 14 1.39 -0.93 19.16
CA PRO A 14 0.95 -2.23 19.71
C PRO A 14 0.43 -3.17 18.62
N TRP A 15 1.28 -3.54 17.68
CA TRP A 15 0.98 -4.46 16.59
C TRP A 15 0.72 -5.87 17.12
N LYS A 16 -0.44 -6.43 16.79
CA LYS A 16 -0.77 -7.83 17.06
C LYS A 16 -0.60 -8.65 15.79
N VAL A 17 0.25 -9.66 15.82
CA VAL A 17 0.38 -10.61 14.70
C VAL A 17 -0.94 -11.36 14.50
N ILE A 18 -1.50 -11.28 13.29
CA ILE A 18 -2.74 -11.99 12.89
C ILE A 18 -2.48 -13.12 11.91
N LYS A 19 -1.35 -13.09 11.18
CA LYS A 19 -0.98 -14.14 10.24
C LYS A 19 0.52 -14.18 10.00
N THR A 20 1.08 -15.38 9.99
CA THR A 20 2.45 -15.63 9.53
C THR A 20 2.41 -16.26 8.14
N THR A 21 3.32 -15.83 7.28
CA THR A 21 3.54 -16.41 5.94
C THR A 21 4.95 -16.99 5.88
N SER A 22 5.28 -17.72 4.82
CA SER A 22 6.63 -18.28 4.66
C SER A 22 7.73 -17.20 4.67
N ASN A 23 7.41 -15.96 4.25
CA ASN A 23 8.40 -14.92 4.00
C ASN A 23 8.14 -13.62 4.79
N GLY A 24 7.23 -13.64 5.77
CA GLY A 24 6.80 -12.41 6.44
C GLY A 24 5.63 -12.58 7.38
N VAL A 25 5.23 -11.46 7.99
CA VAL A 25 4.22 -11.40 9.04
C VAL A 25 3.20 -10.30 8.70
N ILE A 26 1.92 -10.59 8.97
CA ILE A 26 0.82 -9.64 8.90
C ILE A 26 0.38 -9.34 10.33
N SER A 27 0.38 -8.06 10.67
CA SER A 27 -0.02 -7.56 11.98
C SER A 27 -1.16 -6.56 11.86
N GLU A 28 -1.98 -6.48 12.89
CA GLU A 28 -3.13 -5.59 12.98
C GLU A 28 -3.00 -4.70 14.22
N MET A 29 -3.48 -3.47 14.12
CA MET A 29 -3.72 -2.60 15.27
C MET A 29 -5.11 -1.98 15.15
N ALA A 30 -5.98 -2.28 16.12
CA ALA A 30 -7.21 -1.53 16.31
C ALA A 30 -6.91 -0.25 17.12
N THR A 31 -7.49 0.87 16.71
CA THR A 31 -7.37 2.14 17.43
C THR A 31 -8.75 2.77 17.53
N ASN A 32 -9.00 3.54 18.59
CA ASN A 32 -10.20 4.36 18.67
C ASN A 32 -10.15 5.58 17.73
N ASP A 33 -8.99 5.83 17.11
CA ASP A 33 -8.74 6.98 16.24
C ASP A 33 -9.31 6.78 14.83
N THR A 34 -9.55 5.52 14.42
CA THR A 34 -10.04 5.17 13.08
C THR A 34 -11.15 4.12 13.19
N PRO A 35 -12.20 4.19 12.35
CA PRO A 35 -13.29 3.21 12.39
C PRO A 35 -12.90 1.82 11.87
N TYR A 36 -11.70 1.68 11.30
CA TYR A 36 -11.18 0.45 10.72
C TYR A 36 -9.80 0.14 11.28
N PRO A 37 -9.44 -1.14 11.44
CA PRO A 37 -8.10 -1.52 11.87
C PRO A 37 -7.04 -1.08 10.85
N LEU A 38 -5.85 -0.78 11.36
CA LEU A 38 -4.66 -0.62 10.54
C LEU A 38 -3.97 -1.98 10.39
N PHE A 39 -3.45 -2.26 9.19
CA PHE A 39 -2.69 -3.47 8.90
C PHE A 39 -1.27 -3.12 8.53
N LYS A 40 -0.30 -3.89 9.07
CA LYS A 40 1.11 -3.84 8.72
C LYS A 40 1.53 -5.16 8.10
N PHE A 41 2.24 -5.10 6.99
CA PHE A 41 2.86 -6.26 6.34
C PHE A 41 4.38 -6.09 6.32
N GLU A 42 5.09 -7.04 6.91
CA GLU A 42 6.55 -7.07 6.95
C GLU A 42 7.04 -8.33 6.26
N MET A 43 7.84 -8.18 5.21
CA MET A 43 8.33 -9.31 4.43
C MET A 43 9.82 -9.18 4.13
N PHE A 44 10.51 -10.33 4.08
CA PHE A 44 11.87 -10.41 3.60
C PHE A 44 11.89 -10.66 2.09
N ILE A 45 12.60 -9.82 1.35
CA ILE A 45 12.74 -9.91 -0.10
C ILE A 45 14.22 -10.10 -0.41
N SER A 46 14.52 -11.12 -1.21
CA SER A 46 15.89 -11.45 -1.64
C SER A 46 15.98 -11.55 -3.15
N GLY A 47 17.20 -11.52 -3.70
CA GLY A 47 17.44 -11.66 -5.13
C GLY A 47 17.26 -10.38 -5.96
N VAL A 48 16.98 -9.24 -5.34
CA VAL A 48 16.86 -7.93 -6.00
C VAL A 48 17.40 -6.83 -5.07
N SER A 49 18.02 -5.79 -5.64
CA SER A 49 18.43 -4.62 -4.84
C SER A 49 17.21 -3.81 -4.41
N MET A 50 17.31 -3.12 -3.27
CA MET A 50 16.25 -2.25 -2.76
C MET A 50 15.78 -1.24 -3.81
N GLU A 51 16.72 -0.56 -4.49
CA GLU A 51 16.43 0.44 -5.53
C GLU A 51 15.59 -0.14 -6.67
N LYS A 52 15.95 -1.31 -7.20
CA LYS A 52 15.20 -1.97 -8.27
C LYS A 52 13.82 -2.42 -7.80
N PHE A 53 13.71 -2.85 -6.56
CA PHE A 53 12.44 -3.25 -5.96
C PHE A 53 11.50 -2.04 -5.79
N ILE A 54 12.01 -0.93 -5.28
CA ILE A 54 11.25 0.32 -5.14
C ILE A 54 10.85 0.85 -6.51
N ASP A 55 11.74 0.89 -7.50
CA ASP A 55 11.40 1.28 -8.89
C ASP A 55 10.28 0.40 -9.46
N PHE A 56 10.34 -0.92 -9.23
CA PHE A 56 9.31 -1.85 -9.67
C PHE A 56 7.94 -1.57 -9.04
N LEU A 57 7.89 -1.35 -7.72
CA LEU A 57 6.66 -1.02 -7.00
C LEU A 57 6.11 0.35 -7.38
N ASP A 58 6.99 1.32 -7.59
CA ASP A 58 6.60 2.72 -7.78
C ASP A 58 6.15 3.02 -9.22
N ARG A 59 6.35 2.10 -10.17
CA ARG A 59 5.87 2.25 -11.55
C ARG A 59 4.37 2.53 -11.60
N LYS A 60 4.05 3.68 -12.19
CA LYS A 60 2.67 4.17 -12.35
C LYS A 60 1.97 3.67 -13.61
N ASP A 61 2.67 2.95 -14.49
CA ASP A 61 2.09 2.33 -15.68
C ASP A 61 1.37 1.03 -15.30
N MET A 62 0.10 0.95 -15.69
CA MET A 62 -0.80 -0.18 -15.44
C MET A 62 -0.22 -1.54 -15.87
N LYS A 63 0.58 -1.58 -16.95
CA LYS A 63 1.25 -2.80 -17.41
C LYS A 63 2.19 -3.39 -16.36
N TYR A 64 2.88 -2.53 -15.60
CA TYR A 64 3.80 -2.98 -14.55
C TYR A 64 3.09 -3.14 -13.21
N ARG A 65 2.16 -2.23 -12.89
CA ARG A 65 1.39 -2.29 -11.64
C ARG A 65 0.61 -3.61 -11.51
N SER A 66 0.01 -4.07 -12.60
CA SER A 66 -0.73 -5.34 -12.65
C SER A 66 0.12 -6.60 -12.49
N LEU A 67 1.46 -6.50 -12.54
CA LEU A 67 2.35 -7.64 -12.29
C LEU A 67 2.38 -8.06 -10.82
N TRP A 68 2.15 -7.11 -9.90
CA TRP A 68 2.21 -7.37 -8.46
C TRP A 68 0.91 -7.04 -7.73
N ASP A 69 0.15 -6.04 -8.19
CA ASP A 69 -1.16 -5.71 -7.62
C ASP A 69 -2.25 -6.47 -8.37
N LEU A 70 -2.60 -7.66 -7.87
CA LEU A 70 -3.66 -8.48 -8.50
C LEU A 70 -5.05 -7.82 -8.40
N ASN A 71 -5.21 -6.87 -7.49
CA ASN A 71 -6.47 -6.24 -7.14
C ASN A 71 -6.71 -4.99 -7.98
N VAL A 72 -5.68 -4.42 -8.60
CA VAL A 72 -5.81 -3.24 -9.46
C VAL A 72 -6.66 -3.55 -10.70
N ALA A 73 -7.70 -2.75 -10.90
CA ALA A 73 -8.51 -2.72 -12.12
C ALA A 73 -7.99 -1.64 -13.07
N ASN A 74 -7.55 -0.50 -12.54
CA ASN A 74 -6.92 0.57 -13.31
C ASN A 74 -6.06 1.45 -12.39
N PHE A 75 -5.00 2.02 -12.93
CA PHE A 75 -4.15 2.95 -12.22
C PHE A 75 -3.63 4.01 -13.19
N ARG A 76 -3.89 5.29 -12.89
CA ARG A 76 -3.47 6.41 -13.73
C ARG A 76 -2.96 7.58 -12.89
N VAL A 77 -1.91 8.24 -13.36
CA VAL A 77 -1.51 9.56 -12.85
C VAL A 77 -2.53 10.59 -13.35
N VAL A 78 -3.09 11.35 -12.42
CA VAL A 78 -4.03 12.44 -12.69
C VAL A 78 -3.30 13.78 -12.67
N GLU A 79 -2.31 13.92 -11.78
CA GLU A 79 -1.52 15.13 -11.63
C GLU A 79 -0.09 14.80 -11.22
N SER A 80 0.85 15.59 -11.74
CA SER A 80 2.27 15.55 -11.40
C SER A 80 2.74 16.95 -11.02
N PHE A 81 3.48 17.08 -9.93
CA PHE A 81 3.97 18.36 -9.45
C PHE A 81 5.38 18.61 -9.99
N ALA A 82 5.55 19.67 -10.78
CA ALA A 82 6.83 19.96 -11.44
C ALA A 82 7.97 20.26 -10.45
N GLU A 83 7.63 20.87 -9.32
CA GLU A 83 8.59 21.29 -8.28
C GLU A 83 8.93 20.16 -7.30
N GLU A 84 8.04 19.17 -7.15
CA GLU A 84 8.18 18.06 -6.21
C GLU A 84 8.36 16.75 -6.98
N LYS A 85 9.61 16.47 -7.35
CA LYS A 85 9.97 15.24 -8.07
C LYS A 85 9.51 14.03 -7.25
N ASN A 86 8.77 13.13 -7.90
CA ASN A 86 8.17 11.91 -7.35
C ASN A 86 6.84 12.07 -6.59
N VAL A 87 6.30 13.28 -6.50
CA VAL A 87 4.95 13.47 -5.97
C VAL A 87 3.92 13.39 -7.08
N PHE A 88 2.92 12.52 -6.91
CA PHE A 88 1.88 12.28 -7.90
C PHE A 88 0.50 12.13 -7.27
N VAL A 89 -0.52 12.71 -7.87
CA VAL A 89 -1.91 12.34 -7.61
C VAL A 89 -2.30 11.23 -8.57
N CYS A 90 -2.70 10.08 -8.04
CA CYS A 90 -3.09 8.92 -8.83
C CYS A 90 -4.55 8.54 -8.56
N HIS A 91 -5.23 8.12 -9.61
CA HIS A 91 -6.54 7.48 -9.52
C HIS A 91 -6.36 5.97 -9.57
N ASN A 92 -6.71 5.31 -8.47
CA ASN A 92 -6.58 3.87 -8.28
C ASN A 92 -7.97 3.24 -8.20
N MET A 93 -8.28 2.37 -9.16
CA MET A 93 -9.49 1.57 -9.18
C MET A 93 -9.13 0.12 -8.87
N GLN A 94 -9.86 -0.50 -7.95
CA GLN A 94 -9.70 -1.89 -7.54
C GLN A 94 -10.88 -2.74 -8.03
N LYS A 95 -10.60 -3.99 -8.37
CA LYS A 95 -11.61 -4.99 -8.74
C LYS A 95 -12.52 -5.30 -7.55
N SER A 96 -13.73 -5.77 -7.83
CA SER A 96 -14.57 -6.39 -6.79
C SER A 96 -13.89 -7.63 -6.23
N PHE A 97 -14.07 -7.89 -4.93
CA PHE A 97 -13.48 -9.03 -4.22
C PHE A 97 -14.55 -9.98 -3.67
N LEU A 98 -14.13 -11.21 -3.36
CA LEU A 98 -14.98 -12.24 -2.73
C LEU A 98 -16.28 -12.51 -3.49
N GLY A 99 -16.18 -12.74 -4.81
CA GLY A 99 -17.35 -13.04 -5.65
C GLY A 99 -18.36 -11.89 -5.78
N GLY A 100 -17.94 -10.65 -5.47
CA GLY A 100 -18.80 -9.47 -5.55
C GLY A 100 -19.34 -8.99 -4.20
N LEU A 101 -19.02 -9.67 -3.10
CA LEU A 101 -19.39 -9.22 -1.75
C LEU A 101 -18.74 -7.88 -1.39
N VAL A 102 -17.52 -7.65 -1.88
CA VAL A 102 -16.85 -6.35 -1.80
C VAL A 102 -16.91 -5.73 -3.19
N ALA A 103 -17.64 -4.61 -3.31
CA ALA A 103 -17.76 -3.87 -4.55
C ALA A 103 -16.40 -3.34 -5.02
N ALA A 104 -16.28 -3.07 -6.32
CA ALA A 104 -15.12 -2.36 -6.86
C ALA A 104 -14.97 -1.00 -6.16
N LEU A 105 -13.73 -0.62 -5.87
CA LEU A 105 -13.40 0.62 -5.16
C LEU A 105 -12.65 1.57 -6.08
N SER A 106 -12.88 2.87 -5.88
CA SER A 106 -12.27 3.94 -6.65
C SER A 106 -11.76 5.00 -5.68
N SER A 107 -10.47 5.33 -5.76
CA SER A 107 -9.83 6.26 -4.84
C SER A 107 -8.84 7.19 -5.55
N ILE A 108 -8.75 8.42 -5.05
CA ILE A 108 -7.70 9.38 -5.41
C ILE A 108 -6.68 9.38 -4.28
N GLN A 109 -5.43 9.09 -4.63
CA GLN A 109 -4.33 8.90 -3.68
C GLN A 109 -3.16 9.80 -4.08
N MET A 110 -2.57 10.47 -3.10
CA MET A 110 -1.32 11.22 -3.27
C MET A 110 -0.16 10.30 -2.87
N TYR A 111 0.75 10.09 -3.81
CA TYR A 111 1.98 9.34 -3.63
C TYR A 111 3.14 10.33 -3.45
N LEU A 112 4.03 10.03 -2.51
CA LEU A 112 5.20 10.82 -2.12
C LEU A 112 6.48 10.01 -2.36
#